data_AF-A0A960SL61-F1
#
_entry.id   AF-A0A960SL61-F1
#
_cell.length_a   1.000
_cell.length_b   1.000
_cell.length_c   1.000
_cell.angle_alpha   90.00
_cell.angle_beta   90.00
_cell.angle_gamma   90.00
#
_symmetry.space_group_name_H-M   'P 1'
#
loop_
_entity.id
_entity.type
_entity.pdbx_description
1 polymer ?
#
loop_
_entity_poly.entity_id
_entity_poly.type
_entity_poly.pdbx_seq_one_letter_code
_entity_poly.pdbx_strand_id
1 'polypeptide(L)' 'VTEANAALFDAANGFAGCIPGIHHVLSEQGLLAGTRCLDPHEVMSPGQPEAIAHIRNAYPWMLDDAFVAAHLDEWLA' A
#
# COMPACT_ATOMS: atom_id res chain seq x y z
N VAL A 1 -4.66 -5.13 13.06
CA VAL A 1 -3.81 -3.91 12.95
C VAL A 1 -2.34 -4.25 12.81
N THR A 2 -1.71 -4.98 13.74
CA THR A 2 -0.26 -5.30 13.67
C THR A 2 0.17 -5.98 12.37
N GLU A 3 -0.61 -6.95 11.88
CA GLU A 3 -0.32 -7.67 10.63
C GLU A 3 -0.40 -6.76 9.39
N ALA A 4 -1.43 -5.91 9.32
CA ALA A 4 -1.58 -4.91 8.26
C ALA A 4 -0.40 -3.94 8.22
N ASN A 5 -0.01 -3.42 9.39
CA ASN A 5 1.15 -2.54 9.50
C ASN A 5 2.45 -3.26 9.14
N ALA A 6 2.61 -4.53 9.52
CA ALA A 6 3.79 -5.31 9.18
C ALA A 6 3.91 -5.55 7.67
N ALA A 7 2.79 -5.84 6.98
CA ALA A 7 2.75 -6.00 5.53
C ALA A 7 2.99 -4.68 4.78
N LEU A 8 2.34 -3.60 5.21
CA LEU A 8 2.46 -2.29 4.58
C LEU A 8 3.86 -1.68 4.75
N PHE A 9 4.37 -1.64 5.99
CA PHE A 9 5.64 -1.02 6.31
C PHE A 9 6.84 -1.96 6.17
N ASP A 10 6.61 -3.20 5.74
CA ASP A 10 7.68 -4.17 5.46
C ASP A 10 8.60 -4.45 6.67
N ALA A 11 8.01 -4.57 7.86
CA ALA A 11 8.75 -4.67 9.11
C ALA A 11 9.68 -5.90 9.15
N ALA A 12 9.31 -7.00 8.47
CA ALA A 12 10.11 -8.22 8.40
C ALA A 12 11.41 -8.06 7.61
N ASN A 13 11.47 -7.10 6.68
CA ASN A 13 12.64 -6.82 5.85
C ASN A 13 13.32 -5.50 6.24
N GLY A 14 13.15 -5.06 7.49
CA GLY A 14 13.80 -3.85 7.99
C GLY A 14 13.30 -2.58 7.28
N PHE A 15 12.03 -2.54 6.88
CA PHE A 15 11.37 -1.40 6.22
C PHE A 15 11.87 -1.10 4.80
N ALA A 16 12.60 -2.02 4.16
CA ALA A 16 13.15 -1.83 2.81
C ALA A 16 12.06 -1.53 1.75
N GLY A 17 10.90 -2.18 1.87
CA GLY A 17 9.75 -2.01 0.98
C GLY A 17 8.70 -1.03 1.51
N CYS A 18 8.98 -0.23 2.54
CA CYS A 18 7.99 0.63 3.20
C CYS A 18 7.39 1.67 2.23
N ILE A 19 8.22 2.50 1.61
CA ILE A 19 7.76 3.51 0.65
C ILE A 19 7.07 2.89 -0.57
N PRO A 20 7.67 1.91 -1.28
CA PRO A 20 7.01 1.33 -2.45
C PRO A 20 5.75 0.53 -2.07
N GLY A 21 5.66 0.00 -0.85
CA GLY A 21 4.45 -0.63 -0.31
C GLY A 21 3.31 0.37 -0.05
N ILE A 22 3.63 1.55 0.51
CA ILE A 22 2.67 2.65 0.64
C ILE A 22 2.21 3.13 -0.75
N HIS A 23 3.16 3.32 -1.67
CA HIS A 23 2.82 3.71 -3.04
C HIS A 23 1.95 2.66 -3.73
N HIS A 24 2.15 1.37 -3.45
CA HIS A 24 1.33 0.29 -3.99
C HIS A 24 -0.13 0.44 -3.57
N VAL A 25 -0.40 0.61 -2.28
CA VAL A 25 -1.77 0.81 -1.76
C VAL A 25 -2.39 2.08 -2.34
N LEU A 26 -1.66 3.21 -2.33
CA LEU A 26 -2.15 4.47 -2.90
C LEU A 26 -2.42 4.34 -4.40
N SER A 27 -1.63 3.54 -5.12
CA SER A 27 -1.85 3.28 -6.54
C SER A 27 -3.07 2.41 -6.78
N GLU A 28 -3.32 1.39 -5.97
CA GLU A 28 -4.57 0.62 -6.02
C GLU A 28 -5.81 1.47 -5.69
N GLN A 29 -5.63 2.53 -4.89
CA GLN A 29 -6.67 3.53 -4.58
C GLN A 29 -6.82 4.62 -5.64
N GLY A 30 -5.97 4.65 -6.68
CA GLY A 30 -6.00 5.66 -7.73
C GLY A 30 -5.38 7.01 -7.36
N LEU A 31 -4.77 7.13 -6.18
CA LEU A 31 -4.10 8.36 -5.72
C LEU A 31 -2.69 8.51 -6.30
N LEU A 32 -2.07 7.42 -6.76
CA LEU A 32 -0.77 7.40 -7.43
C LEU A 32 -0.78 6.55 -8.71
N ALA A 33 0.09 6.89 -9.65
CA ALA A 33 0.21 6.17 -10.93
C ALA A 33 1.03 4.86 -10.85
N GLY A 34 1.61 4.53 -9.70
CA GLY A 34 2.40 3.32 -9.50
C GLY A 34 3.32 3.40 -8.28
N THR A 35 4.26 2.46 -8.20
CA THR A 35 5.13 2.25 -7.02
C THR A 35 6.51 2.88 -7.13
N ARG A 36 6.80 3.65 -8.19
CA ARG A 36 8.14 4.22 -8.43
C ARG A 36 8.57 5.14 -7.29
N CYS A 37 9.76 4.89 -6.77
CA CYS A 37 10.42 5.72 -5.76
C CYS A 37 11.47 6.64 -6.41
N LEU A 38 11.98 7.61 -5.63
CA LEU A 38 13.09 8.47 -6.06
C LEU A 38 14.39 7.68 -6.23
N ASP A 39 14.67 6.77 -5.30
CA ASP A 39 15.71 5.77 -5.47
C ASP A 39 15.16 4.62 -6.33
N PRO A 40 15.72 4.34 -7.52
CA PRO A 40 15.26 3.25 -8.37
C PRO A 40 15.50 1.85 -7.79
N HIS A 41 16.32 1.73 -6.74
CA HIS A 41 16.57 0.48 -6.03
C HIS A 41 15.60 0.24 -4.88
N GLU A 42 14.84 1.25 -4.47
CA GLU A 42 13.82 1.12 -3.44
C GLU A 42 12.54 0.53 -4.06
N VAL A 43 12.41 -0.79 -3.94
CA VAL A 43 11.31 -1.59 -4.51
C VAL A 43 10.64 -2.43 -3.42
N MET A 44 9.43 -2.93 -3.71
CA MET A 44 8.73 -3.81 -2.77
C MET A 44 9.55 -5.09 -2.52
N SER A 45 9.55 -5.53 -1.27
CA SER A 45 10.21 -6.78 -0.90
C SER A 45 9.46 -7.99 -1.49
N PRO A 46 10.16 -9.12 -1.77
CA PRO A 46 9.51 -10.34 -2.20
C PRO A 46 8.41 -10.78 -1.22
N GLY A 47 7.21 -11.09 -1.72
CA GLY A 47 6.07 -11.50 -0.90
C GLY A 47 5.25 -10.35 -0.30
N GLN A 48 5.75 -9.11 -0.35
CA GLN A 48 5.05 -7.95 0.19
C GLN A 48 3.73 -7.64 -0.55
N PRO A 49 3.68 -7.66 -1.91
CA PRO A 49 2.41 -7.46 -2.63
C PRO A 49 1.35 -8.48 -2.23
N GLU A 50 1.73 -9.75 -2.09
CA GLU A 50 0.84 -10.85 -1.71
C GLU A 50 0.35 -10.68 -0.26
N ALA A 51 1.22 -10.24 0.64
CA ALA A 51 0.85 -9.94 2.03
C ALA A 51 -0.14 -8.78 2.10
N ILE A 52 0.07 -7.71 1.34
CA ILE A 52 -0.88 -6.59 1.25
C ILE A 52 -2.21 -7.09 0.71
N ALA A 53 -2.23 -7.81 -0.41
CA ALA A 53 -3.44 -8.38 -0.99
C ALA A 53 -4.19 -9.31 -0.01
N HIS A 54 -3.46 -10.09 0.78
CA HIS A 54 -4.04 -10.90 1.85
C HIS A 54 -4.78 -10.05 2.89
N ILE A 55 -4.14 -8.97 3.36
CA ILE A 55 -4.77 -8.04 4.32
C ILE A 55 -6.03 -7.41 3.75
N ARG A 56 -6.01 -6.97 2.48
CA ARG A 56 -7.19 -6.36 1.84
C ARG A 56 -8.37 -7.32 1.77
N ASN A 57 -8.10 -8.60 1.51
CA ASN A 57 -9.13 -9.63 1.42
C ASN A 57 -9.63 -10.12 2.79
N ALA A 58 -8.71 -10.36 3.74
CA ALA A 58 -9.04 -10.92 5.04
C ALA A 58 -9.65 -9.89 5.99
N TYR A 59 -9.26 -8.62 5.84
CA TYR A 59 -9.61 -7.55 6.77
C TYR A 59 -10.03 -6.24 6.06
N PRO A 60 -11.05 -6.27 5.19
CA PRO A 60 -11.46 -5.09 4.43
C PRO A 60 -11.88 -3.89 5.29
N TRP A 61 -12.33 -4.13 6.53
CA TRP A 61 -12.70 -3.07 7.48
C TRP A 61 -11.50 -2.34 8.11
N MET A 62 -10.27 -2.80 7.89
CA MET A 62 -9.05 -2.11 8.33
C MET A 62 -8.53 -1.11 7.28
N LEU A 63 -9.20 -1.00 6.13
CA LEU A 63 -8.79 -0.17 5.02
C LEU A 63 -9.87 0.85 4.70
N ASP A 64 -9.44 2.05 4.33
CA ASP A 64 -10.32 3.16 4.00
C ASP A 64 -10.69 3.19 2.50
N ASP A 65 -10.57 2.07 1.78
CA ASP A 65 -10.73 2.02 0.33
C ASP A 65 -12.09 2.57 -0.13
N ALA A 66 -13.18 2.25 0.58
CA ALA A 66 -14.50 2.76 0.26
C ALA A 66 -14.64 4.26 0.52
N PHE A 67 -13.98 4.76 1.57
CA PHE A 67 -13.95 6.19 1.89
C PHE A 67 -13.14 6.95 0.83
N VAL A 68 -11.94 6.47 0.51
CA VAL A 68 -11.09 7.05 -0.53
C VAL A 68 -11.81 7.09 -1.87
N ALA A 69 -12.43 5.98 -2.28
CA ALA A 69 -13.18 5.91 -3.53
C ALA A 69 -14.35 6.92 -3.60
N ALA A 70 -14.99 7.23 -2.46
CA ALA A 70 -16.09 8.18 -2.40
C ALA A 70 -15.66 9.65 -2.56
N HIS A 71 -14.38 9.97 -2.32
CA HIS A 71 -13.85 11.33 -2.33
C HIS A 71 -12.75 11.57 -3.38
N LEU A 72 -12.34 10.52 -4.10
CA LEU A 72 -11.21 10.58 -5.03
C LEU A 72 -11.36 11.68 -6.09
N ASP A 73 -12.53 11.77 -6.71
CA ASP A 73 -12.82 12.78 -7.74
C ASP A 73 -12.80 14.21 -7.17
N GLU A 74 -13.22 14.39 -5.92
CA GLU A 74 -13.19 15.70 -5.24
C GLU A 74 -11.74 16.16 -5.00
N TRP A 75 -10.86 15.24 -4.58
CA TRP A 75 -9.47 15.56 -4.26
C TRP A 75 -8.58 15.77 -5.48
N LEU A 76 -8.93 15.17 -6.63
CA LEU A 76 -8.14 15.24 -7.87
C LEU A 76 -8.68 16.27 -8.88
N ALA A 77 -9.71 17.05 -8.51
CA ALA A 77 -10.29 18.11 -9.33
C ALA A 77 -9.41 19.37 -9.48
#